data_AF-A0A7V6Q3C7-F1
#
_entry.id   AF-A0A7V6Q3C7-F1
#
_cell.length_a   1.000
_cell.length_b   1.000
_cell.length_c   1.000
_cell.angle_alpha   90.00
_cell.angle_beta   90.00
_cell.angle_gamma   90.00
#
_symmetry.space_group_name_H-M   'P 1'
#
loop_
_entity.id
_entity.type
_entity.pdbx_description
1 polymer ?
#
loop_
_entity_poly.entity_id
_entity_poly.type
_entity_poly.pdbx_seq_one_letter_code
_entity_poly.pdbx_strand_id
1 'polypeptide(L)'
;MKRLLFFVIAIAILIYFSPSAKAATYDSFIILNEPKDNLMTTYDSVVVSGETLPDASVSVLVNGRSKARLSVGAAGIFLTQVPLSGKENIITVRAEFPSGTKETVSRRVYKMDSGAEWPELDSLIQTIRTFLILK
;
A
#
# COMPACT_ATOMS: atom_id res chain seq x y z
N MET A 1 59.73 9.34 -13.16
CA MET A 1 59.05 8.99 -14.42
C MET A 1 58.01 7.87 -14.25
N LYS A 2 58.34 6.73 -13.65
CA LYS A 2 57.39 5.60 -13.45
C LYS A 2 56.12 5.96 -12.64
N ARG A 3 56.24 6.78 -11.59
CA ARG A 3 55.09 7.25 -10.78
C ARG A 3 54.13 8.16 -11.56
N LEU A 4 54.67 9.02 -12.42
CA LEU A 4 53.88 9.91 -13.28
C LEU A 4 53.10 9.11 -14.32
N LEU A 5 53.73 8.10 -14.92
CA LEU A 5 53.10 7.19 -15.88
C LEU A 5 51.94 6.40 -15.26
N PHE A 6 52.10 5.91 -14.02
CA PHE A 6 51.02 5.24 -13.28
C PHE A 6 49.82 6.15 -13.02
N PHE A 7 50.05 7.42 -12.66
CA PHE A 7 48.96 8.38 -12.47
C PHE A 7 48.20 8.66 -13.77
N VAL A 8 48.91 8.81 -14.89
CA VAL A 8 48.29 9.01 -16.21
C VAL A 8 47.45 7.80 -16.62
N ILE A 9 47.93 6.58 -16.37
CA ILE A 9 47.19 5.35 -16.65
C ILE A 9 45.96 5.21 -15.74
N ALA A 10 46.08 5.51 -14.45
CA ALA A 10 44.96 5.44 -13.51
C ALA A 10 43.86 6.45 -13.85
N ILE A 11 44.24 7.68 -14.23
CA ILE A 11 43.30 8.72 -14.69
C ILE A 11 42.63 8.30 -16.00
N ALA A 12 43.39 7.73 -16.96
CA ALA A 12 42.81 7.21 -18.19
C ALA A 12 41.80 6.09 -17.90
N ILE A 13 42.12 5.15 -17.00
CA ILE A 13 41.18 4.09 -16.61
C ILE A 13 39.91 4.68 -15.99
N LEU A 14 40.00 5.67 -15.09
CA LEU A 14 38.80 6.31 -14.52
C LEU A 14 37.92 7.01 -15.57
N ILE A 15 38.52 7.62 -16.60
CA ILE A 15 37.77 8.26 -17.69
C ILE A 15 37.12 7.22 -18.61
N TYR A 16 37.84 6.14 -18.96
CA TYR A 16 37.33 5.09 -19.85
C TYR A 16 36.39 4.10 -19.17
N PHE A 17 36.55 3.85 -17.86
CA PHE A 17 35.69 3.04 -17.01
C PHE A 17 34.76 3.90 -16.15
N SER A 18 34.43 5.12 -16.57
CA SER A 18 33.29 5.82 -15.97
C SER A 18 32.03 5.00 -16.27
N PRO A 19 31.36 4.37 -15.29
CA PRO A 19 30.16 3.61 -15.54
C PRO A 19 29.01 4.60 -15.71
N SER A 20 28.97 5.31 -16.84
CA SER A 20 27.78 6.04 -17.28
C SER A 20 26.79 5.03 -17.85
N ALA A 21 26.31 4.12 -16.99
CA ALA A 21 25.14 3.33 -17.29
C ALA A 21 23.97 4.31 -17.41
N LYS A 22 23.44 4.50 -18.62
CA LYS A 22 22.13 5.12 -18.79
C LYS A 22 21.15 4.28 -17.97
N ALA A 23 20.49 4.90 -16.99
CA ALA A 23 19.37 4.27 -16.31
C ALA A 23 18.37 3.82 -17.38
N ALA A 24 18.01 2.53 -17.37
CA ALA A 24 16.94 2.04 -18.23
C ALA A 24 15.66 2.81 -17.85
N THR A 25 15.11 3.56 -18.80
CA THR A 25 13.85 4.27 -18.59
C THR A 25 12.74 3.23 -18.58
N TYR A 26 12.35 2.76 -17.40
CA TYR A 26 11.14 1.96 -17.24
C TYR A 26 9.93 2.90 -17.24
N ASP A 27 8.89 2.50 -17.96
CA ASP A 27 7.59 3.16 -17.83
C ASP A 27 7.16 3.08 -16.37
N SER A 28 6.72 4.23 -15.85
CA SER A 28 6.13 4.30 -14.52
C SER A 28 4.92 3.37 -14.47
N PHE A 29 4.76 2.67 -13.35
CA PHE A 29 3.60 1.82 -13.13
C PHE A 29 3.28 1.69 -11.65
N ILE A 30 2.00 1.52 -11.33
CA ILE A 30 1.54 1.04 -10.03
C ILE A 30 0.48 -0.04 -10.22
N ILE A 31 0.72 -1.21 -9.64
CA ILE A 31 -0.24 -2.31 -9.58
C ILE A 31 -0.74 -2.40 -8.14
N LEU A 32 -2.05 -2.23 -7.96
CA LEU A 32 -2.70 -2.39 -6.66
C LEU A 32 -3.35 -3.78 -6.58
N ASN A 33 -2.71 -4.68 -5.83
CA ASN A 33 -3.12 -6.08 -5.67
C ASN A 33 -4.28 -6.21 -4.67
N GLU A 34 -4.15 -5.55 -3.52
CA GLU A 34 -5.21 -5.44 -2.51
C GLU A 34 -5.36 -3.99 -2.03
N PRO A 35 -6.58 -3.54 -1.69
CA PRO A 35 -7.84 -4.30 -1.80
C PRO A 35 -8.32 -4.41 -3.26
N LYS A 36 -9.05 -5.48 -3.58
CA LYS A 36 -9.89 -5.50 -4.80
C LYS A 36 -10.93 -4.39 -4.76
N ASP A 37 -11.37 -3.95 -5.95
CA ASP A 37 -12.41 -2.93 -6.01
C ASP A 37 -13.75 -3.46 -5.51
N ASN A 38 -14.48 -2.61 -4.81
CA ASN A 38 -15.75 -2.94 -4.16
C ASN A 38 -15.65 -4.07 -3.12
N LEU A 39 -14.49 -4.25 -2.48
CA LEU A 39 -14.31 -5.19 -1.38
C LEU A 39 -15.33 -4.92 -0.27
N MET A 40 -16.00 -5.96 0.20
CA MET A 40 -16.87 -5.94 1.38
C MET A 40 -16.16 -6.60 2.55
N THR A 41 -16.17 -5.95 3.72
CA THR A 41 -15.46 -6.44 4.91
C THR A 41 -16.18 -6.06 6.20
N THR A 42 -16.07 -6.87 7.24
CA THR A 42 -16.51 -6.52 8.61
C THR A 42 -15.37 -6.00 9.47
N TYR A 43 -14.14 -5.96 8.95
CA TYR A 43 -12.96 -5.51 9.68
C TYR A 43 -12.87 -3.98 9.72
N ASP A 44 -12.27 -3.45 10.78
CA ASP A 44 -12.02 -2.00 10.96
C ASP A 44 -10.87 -1.46 10.11
N SER A 45 -10.17 -2.31 9.37
CA SER A 45 -9.01 -1.96 8.58
C SER A 45 -8.89 -2.86 7.36
N VAL A 46 -8.10 -2.41 6.38
CA VAL A 46 -7.85 -3.14 5.14
C VAL A 46 -6.36 -3.18 4.85
N VAL A 47 -5.91 -4.31 4.31
CA VAL A 47 -4.55 -4.46 3.78
C VAL A 47 -4.48 -3.77 2.42
N VAL A 48 -3.44 -2.96 2.25
CA VAL A 48 -3.12 -2.29 0.99
C VAL A 48 -1.77 -2.84 0.52
N SER A 49 -1.78 -3.56 -0.59
CA SER A 49 -0.60 -4.22 -1.12
C SER A 49 -0.52 -4.12 -2.63
N GLY A 50 0.70 -4.12 -3.14
CA GLY A 50 0.91 -3.99 -4.57
C GLY A 50 2.38 -3.91 -4.96
N GLU A 51 2.58 -3.57 -6.21
CA GLU A 51 3.89 -3.55 -6.87
C GLU A 51 4.07 -2.25 -7.65
N THR A 52 5.30 -1.74 -7.68
CA THR A 52 5.70 -0.54 -8.41
C THR A 52 7.23 -0.54 -8.60
N LEU A 53 7.79 0.53 -9.18
CA LEU A 53 9.24 0.63 -9.37
C LEU A 53 9.99 0.72 -8.02
N PRO A 54 11.22 0.17 -7.93
CA PRO A 54 12.12 0.43 -6.83
C PRO A 54 12.34 1.93 -6.59
N ASP A 55 12.63 2.30 -5.35
CA ASP A 55 12.89 3.67 -4.88
C ASP A 55 11.70 4.64 -5.03
N ALA A 56 10.53 4.16 -5.46
CA ALA A 56 9.31 4.94 -5.45
C ALA A 56 8.83 5.23 -4.01
N SER A 57 8.14 6.35 -3.83
CA SER A 57 7.43 6.70 -2.60
C SER A 57 5.94 6.48 -2.79
N VAL A 58 5.35 5.55 -2.05
CA VAL A 58 3.91 5.26 -2.07
C VAL A 58 3.21 5.99 -0.92
N SER A 59 2.12 6.69 -1.21
CA SER A 59 1.23 7.29 -0.21
C SER A 59 -0.15 6.65 -0.30
N VAL A 60 -0.67 6.22 0.85
CA VAL A 60 -2.00 5.62 0.96
C VAL A 60 -2.91 6.59 1.69
N LEU A 61 -4.01 6.96 1.03
CA LEU A 61 -5.04 7.83 1.54
C LEU A 61 -6.33 7.04 1.72
N VAL A 62 -7.03 7.31 2.82
CA VAL A 62 -8.38 6.80 3.07
C VAL A 62 -9.30 8.00 3.14
N ASN A 63 -10.29 8.06 2.25
CA ASN A 63 -11.25 9.16 2.15
C ASN A 63 -10.54 10.53 2.02
N GLY A 64 -9.50 10.58 1.18
CA GLY A 64 -8.70 11.78 0.94
C GLY A 64 -7.71 12.16 2.05
N ARG A 65 -7.67 11.42 3.17
CA ARG A 65 -6.72 11.68 4.28
C ARG A 65 -5.55 10.72 4.22
N SER A 66 -4.33 11.24 4.23
CA SER A 66 -3.11 10.43 4.29
C SER A 66 -3.09 9.55 5.55
N LYS A 67 -2.87 8.25 5.37
CA LYS A 67 -2.77 7.26 6.46
C LYS A 67 -1.41 6.60 6.54
N ALA A 68 -0.73 6.41 5.40
CA ALA A 68 0.59 5.80 5.36
C ALA A 68 1.43 6.38 4.23
N ARG A 69 2.75 6.37 4.44
CA ARG A 69 3.76 6.65 3.40
C ARG A 69 4.86 5.59 3.48
N LEU A 70 5.18 4.98 2.36
CA LEU A 70 6.17 3.90 2.25
C LEU A 70 7.23 4.26 1.20
N SER A 71 8.47 3.85 1.46
CA SER A 71 9.51 3.78 0.43
C SER A 71 9.59 2.35 -0.07
N VAL A 72 9.63 2.19 -1.40
CA VAL A 72 9.62 0.88 -2.05
C VAL A 72 11.05 0.40 -2.22
N GLY A 73 11.37 -0.76 -1.66
CA GLY A 73 12.70 -1.37 -1.77
C GLY A 73 12.95 -2.00 -3.13
N ALA A 74 14.13 -2.62 -3.28
CA ALA A 74 14.58 -3.25 -4.53
C ALA A 74 13.65 -4.32 -5.12
N ALA A 75 12.80 -4.95 -4.28
CA ALA A 75 11.83 -5.94 -4.72
C ALA A 75 10.59 -5.34 -5.43
N GLY A 76 10.39 -4.02 -5.36
CA GLY A 76 9.23 -3.37 -5.98
C GLY A 76 7.90 -3.56 -5.27
N ILE A 77 7.88 -4.19 -4.09
CA ILE A 77 6.65 -4.53 -3.36
C ILE A 77 6.38 -3.51 -2.25
N PHE A 78 5.11 -3.15 -2.06
CA PHE A 78 4.64 -2.43 -0.89
C PHE A 78 3.50 -3.18 -0.18
N LEU A 79 3.46 -3.06 1.14
CA LEU A 79 2.44 -3.66 1.99
C LEU A 79 2.21 -2.76 3.21
N THR A 80 0.96 -2.42 3.48
CA THR A 80 0.56 -1.69 4.67
C THR A 80 -0.88 -2.04 5.06
N GLN A 81 -1.31 -1.60 6.24
CA GLN A 81 -2.67 -1.74 6.71
C GLN A 81 -3.19 -0.37 7.11
N VAL A 82 -4.39 -0.01 6.66
CA VAL A 82 -4.98 1.31 6.93
C VAL A 82 -6.36 1.16 7.57
N PRO A 83 -6.72 2.03 8.53
CA PRO A 83 -8.02 1.99 9.18
C PRO A 83 -9.12 2.47 8.23
N LEU A 84 -10.28 1.81 8.30
CA LEU A 84 -11.52 2.21 7.65
C LEU A 84 -12.32 3.08 8.61
N SER A 85 -12.78 4.24 8.14
CA SER A 85 -13.45 5.25 9.00
C SER A 85 -14.95 5.36 8.78
N GLY A 86 -15.51 4.70 7.76
CA GLY A 86 -16.93 4.75 7.44
C GLY A 86 -17.45 3.44 6.85
N LYS A 87 -18.75 3.40 6.57
CA LYS A 87 -19.39 2.26 5.86
C LYS A 87 -18.90 2.13 4.42
N GLU A 88 -18.57 3.25 3.79
CA GLU A 88 -17.92 3.31 2.50
C GLU A 88 -16.59 4.04 2.65
N ASN A 89 -15.54 3.49 2.04
CA ASN A 89 -14.20 4.07 2.08
C ASN A 89 -13.59 4.04 0.69
N ILE A 90 -12.99 5.15 0.28
CA ILE A 90 -12.18 5.24 -0.94
C ILE A 90 -10.71 5.14 -0.52
N ILE A 91 -10.06 4.06 -0.93
CA ILE A 91 -8.64 3.82 -0.75
C ILE A 91 -7.92 4.33 -1.99
N THR A 92 -7.11 5.37 -1.84
CA THR A 92 -6.32 5.94 -2.94
C THR A 92 -4.85 5.69 -2.67
N VAL A 93 -4.17 5.04 -3.61
CA VAL A 93 -2.74 4.76 -3.54
C VAL A 93 -2.05 5.57 -4.63
N ARG A 94 -1.12 6.44 -4.21
CA ARG A 94 -0.33 7.29 -5.09
C ARG A 94 1.13 6.88 -5.04
N ALA A 95 1.71 6.50 -6.18
CA ALA A 95 3.16 6.35 -6.33
C ALA A 95 3.78 7.64 -6.86
N GLU A 96 4.92 8.02 -6.29
CA GLU A 96 5.80 9.09 -6.76
C GLU A 96 7.16 8.47 -7.09
N PHE A 97 7.58 8.59 -8.34
CA PHE A 97 8.77 7.94 -8.87
C PHE A 97 10.00 8.86 -8.78
N PRO A 98 11.24 8.31 -8.81
CA PRO A 98 12.46 9.12 -8.83
C PRO A 98 12.54 10.13 -9.98
N SER A 99 11.83 9.87 -11.09
CA SER A 99 11.69 10.80 -12.22
C SER A 99 10.84 12.03 -11.90
N GLY A 100 10.07 12.01 -10.80
CA GLY A 100 9.08 13.02 -10.45
C GLY A 100 7.67 12.72 -10.98
N THR A 101 7.51 11.72 -11.86
CA THR A 101 6.20 11.25 -12.34
C THR A 101 5.37 10.71 -11.17
N LYS A 102 4.04 10.80 -11.30
CA LYS A 102 3.09 10.31 -10.29
C LYS A 102 2.02 9.48 -10.96
N GLU A 103 1.66 8.39 -10.32
CA GLU A 103 0.51 7.56 -10.70
C GLU A 103 -0.39 7.30 -9.51
N THR A 104 -1.67 7.08 -9.77
CA THR A 104 -2.68 6.93 -8.73
C THR A 104 -3.69 5.86 -9.12
N VAL A 105 -4.01 4.99 -8.17
CA VAL A 105 -5.08 3.99 -8.29
C VAL A 105 -6.00 4.13 -7.09
N SER A 106 -7.30 4.06 -7.33
CA SER A 106 -8.31 4.10 -6.27
C SER A 106 -9.17 2.85 -6.27
N ARG A 107 -9.59 2.42 -5.07
CA ARG A 107 -10.49 1.28 -4.85
C ARG A 107 -11.52 1.64 -3.81
N ARG A 108 -12.74 1.14 -4.00
CA ARG A 108 -13.81 1.29 -3.01
C ARG A 108 -13.83 0.08 -2.08
N VAL A 109 -13.97 0.33 -0.78
CA VAL A 109 -14.08 -0.70 0.26
C VAL A 109 -15.29 -0.38 1.15
N TYR A 110 -16.17 -1.35 1.30
CA TYR A 110 -17.37 -1.25 2.12
C TYR A 110 -17.17 -1.98 3.44
N LYS A 111 -17.27 -1.23 4.53
CA LYS A 111 -17.28 -1.77 5.88
C LYS A 111 -18.73 -2.07 6.28
N MET A 112 -19.01 -3.34 6.52
CA MET A 112 -20.24 -3.81 7.12
C MET A 112 -20.13 -3.76 8.63
N ASP A 113 -21.23 -3.43 9.30
CA ASP A 113 -21.33 -3.65 10.73
C ASP A 113 -21.26 -5.17 10.94
N SER A 114 -20.25 -5.66 11.67
CA SER A 114 -20.24 -7.05 12.12
C SER A 114 -21.52 -7.23 12.92
N GLY A 115 -22.43 -8.09 12.42
CA GLY A 115 -23.83 -8.17 12.86
C GLY A 115 -24.00 -7.73 14.30
N ALA A 116 -24.69 -6.60 14.46
CA ALA A 116 -25.04 -6.04 15.76
C ALA A 116 -25.38 -7.19 16.71
N GLU A 117 -24.85 -7.16 17.93
CA GLU A 117 -25.50 -7.86 19.04
C GLU A 117 -26.97 -7.44 18.96
N TRP A 118 -27.84 -8.33 18.49
CA TRP A 118 -29.26 -8.04 18.30
C TRP A 118 -29.86 -8.13 19.70
N PRO A 119 -30.03 -7.02 20.43
CA PRO A 119 -30.44 -7.08 21.83
C PRO A 119 -31.87 -7.63 21.92
N GLU A 120 -32.63 -7.47 20.83
CA GLU A 120 -33.96 -8.05 20.63
C GLU A 120 -33.93 -9.58 20.59
N LEU A 121 -32.91 -10.20 19.97
CA LEU A 121 -32.77 -11.66 19.97
C LEU A 121 -32.37 -12.17 21.35
N ASP A 122 -31.49 -11.46 22.07
CA ASP A 122 -31.11 -11.81 23.43
C ASP A 122 -32.31 -11.71 24.39
N SER A 123 -33.12 -10.64 24.25
CA SER A 123 -34.36 -10.45 25.00
C SER A 123 -35.41 -11.54 24.69
N LEU A 124 -35.57 -11.91 23.41
CA LEU A 124 -36.45 -13.01 23.00
C LEU A 124 -35.99 -14.36 23.56
N ILE A 125 -34.68 -14.65 23.50
CA ILE A 125 -34.10 -15.88 24.06
C ILE A 125 -34.30 -15.91 25.58
N GLN A 126 -34.09 -14.80 26.28
CA GLN A 126 -34.29 -14.69 27.72
C GLN A 126 -35.76 -14.87 28.11
N THR A 127 -36.67 -14.29 27.33
CA THR A 127 -38.11 -14.44 27.51
C THR A 127 -38.52 -15.90 27.36
N ILE A 128 -38.09 -16.56 26.28
CA ILE A 128 -38.38 -17.98 26.02
C ILE A 128 -37.82 -18.86 27.14
N ARG A 129 -36.58 -18.64 27.59
CA ARG A 129 -36.01 -19.39 28.74
C ARG A 129 -36.82 -19.22 30.00
N THR A 130 -37.26 -18.00 30.31
CA THR A 130 -38.08 -17.72 31.48
C THR A 130 -39.40 -18.49 31.42
N PHE A 131 -40.06 -18.51 30.26
CA PHE A 131 -41.28 -19.30 30.05
C PHE A 131 -41.06 -20.82 30.13
N LEU A 132 -39.90 -21.32 29.69
CA LEU A 132 -39.59 -22.75 29.72
C LEU A 132 -39.19 -23.25 31.12
N ILE A 133 -38.63 -22.39 31.98
CA ILE A 133 -38.21 -22.74 33.35
C ILE A 133 -39.38 -22.65 34.35
N LEU A 134 -40.40 -21.83 34.05
CA LEU A 134 -41.59 -21.65 34.90
C LEU A 134 -42.66 -22.76 34.70
N LYS A 135 -42.29 -23.93 34.17
CA LYS A 135 -43.19 -25.05 33.89
C LYS A 135 -42.80 -26.31 34.67
#